data_AF-A0A699V2X0-F1
#
_entry.id   AF-A0A699V2X0-F1
#
_cell.length_a   1.000
_cell.length_b   1.000
_cell.length_c   1.000
_cell.angle_alpha   90.00
_cell.angle_beta   90.00
_cell.angle_gamma   90.00
#
_symmetry.space_group_name_H-M   'P 1'
#
loop_
_entity.id
_entity.type
_entity.pdbx_description
1 polymer ?
#
loop_
_entity_poly.entity_id
_entity_poly.type
_entity_poly.pdbx_seq_one_letter_code
_entity_poly.pdbx_strand_id
1 'polypeptide(L)'
;MSLSLAENVIVVGADNRPLTLDKTKYSSWESRMLLYIKGEPNGKLLVDSVLNGPFQYGTIIEPKTETTPSTVRARTYNNLTNEEKLCESVD
;
A
#
# COMPACT_ATOMS: atom_id res chain seq x y z
N MET A 1 -44.95 -4.75 -1.99
CA MET A 1 -44.05 -4.29 -0.91
C MET A 1 -43.49 -2.95 -1.34
N SER A 2 -43.81 -1.87 -0.62
CA SER A 2 -43.26 -0.54 -0.90
C SER A 2 -41.95 -0.38 -0.13
N LEU A 3 -40.83 -0.22 -0.84
CA LEU A 3 -39.55 0.12 -0.24
C LEU A 3 -39.61 1.56 0.31
N SER A 4 -38.99 1.77 1.46
CA SER A 4 -38.81 3.09 2.04
C SER A 4 -37.87 3.95 1.19
N LEU A 5 -37.90 5.27 1.39
CA LEU A 5 -37.04 6.20 0.67
C LEU A 5 -35.55 5.87 0.83
N ALA A 6 -35.13 5.44 2.02
CA ALA A 6 -33.76 5.06 2.30
C ALA A 6 -33.34 3.79 1.54
N GLU A 7 -34.22 2.79 1.48
CA GLU A 7 -33.98 1.55 0.73
C GLU A 7 -33.90 1.81 -0.77
N ASN A 8 -34.76 2.69 -1.30
CA ASN A 8 -34.70 3.09 -2.71
C ASN A 8 -33.40 3.82 -3.05
N VAL A 9 -32.90 4.70 -2.17
CA VAL A 9 -31.62 5.38 -2.36
C VAL A 9 -30.45 4.40 -2.36
N ILE A 10 -30.47 3.39 -1.51
CA ILE A 10 -29.43 2.34 -1.46
C ILE A 10 -29.45 1.49 -2.74
N VAL A 11 -30.64 1.07 -3.19
CA VAL A 11 -30.80 0.27 -4.40
C VAL A 11 -30.35 1.04 -5.64
N VAL A 12 -30.85 2.26 -5.82
CA VAL A 12 -30.46 3.13 -6.95
C VAL A 12 -28.97 3.47 -6.89
N GLY A 13 -28.43 3.71 -5.69
CA GLY A 13 -27.01 3.99 -5.49
C GLY A 13 -26.10 2.79 -5.76
N ALA A 14 -26.59 1.55 -5.60
CA ALA A 14 -25.85 0.34 -5.96
C ALA A 14 -25.80 0.14 -7.49
N ASP A 15 -26.90 0.40 -8.18
CA ASP A 15 -27.01 0.29 -9.65
C ASP A 15 -26.25 1.40 -10.39
N ASN A 16 -26.12 2.59 -9.80
CA ASN A 16 -25.38 3.72 -10.37
C ASN A 16 -23.89 3.76 -10.00
N ARG A 17 -23.37 2.74 -9.29
CA ARG A 17 -21.92 2.66 -9.09
C ARG A 17 -21.25 2.50 -10.45
N PRO A 18 -20.20 3.28 -10.76
CA PRO A 18 -19.42 3.01 -11.95
C PRO A 18 -18.92 1.55 -11.88
N LEU A 19 -19.08 0.82 -12.98
CA LEU A 19 -18.70 -0.59 -13.16
C LEU A 19 -17.17 -0.82 -13.09
N THR A 20 -16.43 0.11 -12.49
CA THR A 20 -14.98 0.12 -12.33
C THR A 20 -14.50 -0.71 -11.14
N LEU A 21 -15.41 -1.26 -10.33
CA LEU A 21 -15.10 -2.18 -9.22
C LEU A 21 -15.74 -3.57 -9.41
N ASP A 22 -15.91 -3.99 -10.66
CA ASP A 22 -16.26 -5.37 -10.95
C ASP A 22 -15.12 -6.31 -10.50
N LYS A 23 -15.40 -7.12 -9.47
CA LYS A 23 -14.44 -8.09 -8.90
C LYS A 23 -13.95 -9.10 -9.94
N THR A 24 -14.74 -9.39 -10.97
CA THR A 24 -14.32 -10.30 -12.05
C THR A 24 -13.17 -9.72 -12.88
N LYS A 25 -13.01 -8.39 -12.87
CA LYS A 25 -11.93 -7.67 -13.57
C LYS A 25 -10.73 -7.41 -12.68
N TYR A 26 -10.76 -7.76 -11.38
CA TYR A 26 -9.65 -7.49 -10.46
C TYR A 26 -8.36 -8.18 -10.92
N SER A 27 -8.44 -9.42 -11.38
CA SER A 27 -7.27 -10.14 -11.94
C SER A 27 -6.67 -9.43 -13.16
N SER A 28 -7.51 -8.84 -14.02
CA SER A 28 -7.08 -8.05 -15.17
C SER A 28 -6.46 -6.70 -14.76
N TRP A 29 -6.98 -6.07 -13.70
CA TRP A 29 -6.40 -4.84 -13.13
C TRP A 29 -5.06 -5.11 -12.45
N GLU A 30 -4.99 -6.17 -11.65
CA GLU A 30 -3.77 -6.64 -11.00
C GLU A 30 -2.68 -6.97 -12.03
N SER A 31 -3.03 -7.72 -13.08
CA SER A 31 -2.09 -8.04 -14.16
C SER A 31 -1.57 -6.78 -14.88
N ARG A 32 -2.45 -5.80 -15.13
CA ARG A 32 -2.05 -4.52 -15.75
C ARG A 32 -1.17 -3.68 -14.83
N MET A 33 -1.48 -3.64 -13.54
CA MET A 33 -0.68 -2.95 -12.53
C MET A 33 0.71 -3.56 -12.44
N LEU A 34 0.81 -4.89 -12.34
CA LEU A 34 2.09 -5.60 -12.31
C LEU A 34 2.91 -5.40 -13.60
N LEU A 35 2.25 -5.38 -14.77
CA LEU A 35 2.93 -5.14 -16.03
C LEU A 35 3.47 -3.71 -16.13
N TYR A 36 2.67 -2.73 -15.67
CA TYR A 36 3.08 -1.33 -15.60
C TYR A 36 4.30 -1.17 -14.68
N ILE A 37 4.20 -1.69 -13.45
CA ILE A 37 5.29 -1.65 -12.47
C ILE A 37 6.57 -2.26 -13.05
N LYS A 38 6.50 -3.43 -13.72
CA LYS A 38 7.68 -4.07 -14.32
C LYS A 38 8.40 -3.21 -15.37
N GLY A 39 7.72 -2.24 -15.97
CA GLY A 39 8.30 -1.32 -16.95
C GLY A 39 8.96 -0.09 -16.32
N GLU A 40 8.76 0.16 -15.03
CA GLU A 40 9.38 1.27 -14.32
C GLU A 40 10.84 0.94 -13.92
N PRO A 41 11.72 1.94 -13.78
CA PRO A 41 13.11 1.74 -13.34
C PRO A 41 13.20 0.91 -12.05
N ASN A 42 12.33 1.20 -11.09
CA ASN A 42 12.28 0.53 -9.78
C ASN A 42 11.29 -0.65 -9.77
N GLY A 43 10.91 -1.16 -10.95
CA GLY A 43 9.83 -2.12 -11.10
C GLY A 43 10.00 -3.39 -10.28
N LYS A 44 11.24 -3.85 -10.13
CA LYS A 44 11.56 -5.04 -9.33
C LYS A 44 11.23 -4.85 -7.85
N LEU A 45 11.67 -3.73 -7.26
CA LEU A 45 11.42 -3.40 -5.84
C LEU A 45 9.92 -3.22 -5.55
N LEU A 46 9.20 -2.60 -6.49
CA LEU A 46 7.76 -2.40 -6.38
C LEU A 46 6.99 -3.72 -6.49
N VAL A 47 7.35 -4.62 -7.42
CA VAL A 47 6.74 -5.96 -7.50
C VAL A 47 7.01 -6.74 -6.21
N ASP A 48 8.25 -6.72 -5.70
CA ASP A 48 8.60 -7.42 -4.46
C ASP A 48 7.81 -6.86 -3.25
N SER A 49 7.54 -5.55 -3.21
CA SER A 49 6.70 -4.93 -2.17
C SER A 49 5.21 -5.28 -2.29
N VAL A 50 4.69 -5.44 -3.51
CA VAL A 50 3.29 -5.86 -3.73
C VAL A 50 3.10 -7.33 -3.31
N LEU A 51 4.07 -8.19 -3.59
CA LEU A 51 3.98 -9.63 -3.31
C LEU A 51 4.31 -9.98 -1.85
N ASN A 52 5.34 -9.35 -1.28
CA ASN A 52 5.84 -9.67 0.07
C ASN A 52 5.30 -8.74 1.16
N GLY A 53 4.52 -7.72 0.77
CA GLY A 53 3.98 -6.71 1.68
C GLY A 53 4.92 -5.53 1.89
N PRO A 54 4.58 -4.61 2.83
CA PRO A 54 5.32 -3.36 3.03
C PRO A 54 6.82 -3.62 3.21
N PHE A 55 7.63 -2.87 2.45
CA PHE A 55 9.08 -2.92 2.58
C PHE A 55 9.49 -2.66 4.04
N GLN A 56 10.32 -3.55 4.60
CA GLN A 56 10.78 -3.43 5.98
C GLN A 56 12.11 -2.70 6.02
N TYR A 57 12.13 -1.48 6.57
CA TYR A 57 13.34 -0.65 6.71
C TYR A 57 14.34 -1.14 7.78
N GLY A 58 14.18 -2.37 8.27
CA GLY A 58 14.95 -2.95 9.37
C GLY A 58 14.53 -2.44 10.75
N THR A 59 15.42 -2.57 11.74
CA THR A 59 15.20 -2.19 13.14
C THR A 59 16.21 -1.15 13.60
N ILE A 60 15.79 -0.29 14.54
CA ILE A 60 16.65 0.65 15.25
C ILE A 60 16.66 0.34 16.75
N ILE A 61 17.80 0.60 17.38
CA ILE A 61 17.96 0.52 18.83
C ILE A 61 17.72 1.93 19.37
N GLU A 62 16.66 2.12 20.13
CA GLU A 62 16.47 3.35 20.88
C GLU A 62 17.38 3.33 22.11
N PRO A 63 18.22 4.37 22.31
CA PRO A 63 19.15 4.40 23.41
C PRO A 63 18.40 4.46 24.75
N LYS A 64 19.00 3.86 25.77
CA LYS A 64 18.51 3.94 27.15
C LYS A 64 18.45 5.40 27.57
N THR A 65 17.30 5.84 28.07
CA THR A 65 17.15 7.14 28.76
C THR A 65 17.05 6.91 30.27
N GLU A 66 17.05 7.98 31.07
CA GLU A 66 16.89 7.89 32.53
C GLU A 66 15.58 7.18 32.94
N THR A 67 14.57 7.25 32.06
CA THR A 67 13.21 6.75 32.32
C THR A 67 12.86 5.48 31.56
N THR A 68 13.60 5.09 30.52
CA THR A 68 13.29 3.92 29.69
C THR A 68 14.50 3.05 29.34
N PRO A 69 14.37 1.71 29.37
CA PRO A 69 15.42 0.80 28.92
C PRO A 69 15.60 0.86 27.40
N SER A 70 16.80 0.52 26.94
CA SER A 70 17.11 0.38 25.50
C SER A 70 16.12 -0.60 24.86
N THR A 71 15.46 -0.18 23.79
CA THR A 71 14.38 -0.94 23.13
C THR A 71 14.65 -1.02 21.63
N VAL A 72 14.43 -2.20 21.06
CA VAL A 72 14.51 -2.41 19.61
C VAL A 72 13.13 -2.20 19.01
N ARG A 73 13.01 -1.32 18.01
CA ARG A 73 11.76 -1.13 17.26
C ARG A 73 11.99 -1.11 15.76
N ALA A 74 10.94 -1.34 14.99
CA ALA A 74 10.98 -1.24 13.54
C ALA A 74 11.31 0.20 13.11
N ARG A 75 12.19 0.33 12.11
CA ARG A 75 12.53 1.61 11.50
C ARG A 75 11.35 2.09 10.65
N THR A 76 11.07 3.39 10.70
CA THR A 76 10.10 4.05 9.80
C THR A 76 10.82 5.00 8.83
N TYR A 77 10.14 5.41 7.75
CA TYR A 77 10.68 6.30 6.70
C TYR A 77 11.39 7.55 7.23
N ASN A 78 10.90 8.13 8.32
CA ASN A 78 11.49 9.33 8.94
C ASN A 78 12.90 9.11 9.51
N ASN A 79 13.27 7.86 9.78
CA ASN A 79 14.60 7.50 10.31
C ASN A 79 15.60 7.14 9.20
N LEU A 80 15.19 7.17 7.93
CA LEU A 80 16.09 6.92 6.80
C LEU A 80 16.94 8.17 6.49
N THR A 81 18.20 7.97 6.12
CA THR A 81 19.06 9.05 5.61
C THR A 81 18.59 9.52 4.23
N ASN A 82 19.09 10.67 3.77
CA ASN A 82 18.73 11.16 2.44
C ASN A 82 19.23 10.23 1.33
N GLU A 83 20.38 9.58 1.53
CA GLU A 83 20.93 8.59 0.61
C GLU A 83 20.09 7.31 0.61
N GLU A 84 19.63 6.82 1.77
CA GLU A 84 18.71 5.68 1.85
C GLU A 84 17.35 5.99 1.20
N LYS A 85 16.90 7.24 1.26
CA LYS A 85 15.70 7.72 0.56
C LYS A 85 15.92 7.90 -0.95
N LEU A 86 17.17 8.16 -1.37
CA LEU A 86 17.52 8.44 -2.76
C LEU A 86 17.99 7.19 -3.53
N CYS A 87 18.58 6.18 -2.87
CA CYS A 87 18.86 4.86 -3.47
C CYS A 87 17.57 4.11 -3.84
N GLU A 88 16.41 4.53 -3.31
CA GLU A 88 15.10 4.09 -3.80
C GLU A 88 14.73 4.72 -5.17
N SER A 89 15.51 5.70 -5.66
CA SER A 89 15.33 6.36 -6.96
C SER A 89 16.35 5.97 -8.03
N VAL A 90 17.39 5.22 -7.66
CA VAL A 90 18.45 4.78 -8.57
C VAL A 90 18.95 3.41 -8.11
N ASP A 91 18.34 2.34 -8.63
CA ASP A 91 18.97 1.05 -8.92
C ASP A 91 18.00 0.14 -9.71
#